data_AF-A0A1Q8WI15-F1
#
_entry.id   AF-A0A1Q8WI15-F1
#
_cell.length_a   1.000
_cell.length_b   1.000
_cell.length_c   1.000
_cell.angle_alpha   90.00
_cell.angle_beta   90.00
_cell.angle_gamma   90.00
#
_symmetry.space_group_name_H-M   'P 1'
#
loop_
_entity.id
_entity.type
_entity.pdbx_description
1 polymer ?
#
loop_
_entity_poly.entity_id
_entity_poly.type
_entity_poly.pdbx_seq_one_letter_code
_entity_poly.pdbx_strand_id
1 'polypeptide(L)'
;MRIVMIMPNRNVYVAKDDVSLFTEASEIAGGVSAAVAEALRDYVKKHQRAGAGYEEIELTLRTDGVDHRVTFMGRRLVRVSQPAPEGTRIDTVYQTAKNQLAVATKIQRKLPDWAAGQENLWSHPETWDRDFWVAGDKTMVVYPDIEHLGQVDGALAERVESALAIPPFEVLDI
;
A
#
# COMPACT_ATOMS: atom_id res chain seq x y z
N MET A 1 -10.58 -27.50 -41.91
CA MET A 1 -11.20 -26.43 -41.09
C MET A 1 -10.22 -25.28 -40.99
N ARG A 2 -10.55 -24.09 -41.50
CA ARG A 2 -9.80 -22.86 -41.20
C ARG A 2 -10.52 -22.15 -40.07
N ILE A 3 -9.87 -22.02 -38.92
CA ILE A 3 -10.36 -21.16 -37.84
C ILE A 3 -10.09 -19.72 -38.29
N VAL A 4 -11.13 -18.99 -38.62
CA VAL A 4 -11.05 -17.55 -38.86
C VAL A 4 -11.06 -16.88 -37.49
N MET A 5 -9.90 -16.41 -37.04
CA MET A 5 -9.78 -15.65 -35.80
C MET A 5 -10.12 -14.19 -36.11
N ILE A 6 -11.31 -13.75 -35.71
CA ILE A 6 -11.71 -12.34 -35.84
C ILE A 6 -10.98 -11.56 -34.74
N MET A 7 -9.90 -10.87 -35.10
CA MET A 7 -9.26 -9.88 -34.22
C MET A 7 -9.85 -8.49 -34.53
N PRO A 8 -10.69 -7.91 -33.65
CA PRO A 8 -11.15 -6.54 -33.82
C PRO A 8 -9.95 -5.58 -33.76
N ASN A 9 -9.89 -4.63 -34.69
CA ASN A 9 -8.85 -3.61 -34.75
C ASN A 9 -9.41 -2.22 -34.37
N ARG A 10 -8.55 -1.40 -33.78
CA ARG A 10 -8.81 0.00 -33.41
C ARG A 10 -7.54 0.79 -33.68
N ASN A 11 -7.67 1.95 -34.33
CA ASN A 11 -6.56 2.87 -34.51
C ASN A 11 -6.50 3.84 -33.32
N VAL A 12 -5.30 4.09 -32.82
CA VAL A 12 -5.05 5.06 -31.75
C VAL A 12 -4.04 6.08 -32.27
N TYR A 13 -4.35 7.36 -32.10
CA TYR A 13 -3.44 8.45 -32.43
C TYR A 13 -2.64 8.83 -31.19
N VAL A 14 -1.33 8.98 -31.34
CA VAL A 14 -0.40 9.30 -30.26
C VAL A 14 0.29 10.62 -30.55
N ALA A 15 0.70 11.35 -29.50
CA ALA A 15 1.50 12.54 -29.69
C ALA A 15 2.86 12.16 -30.29
N LYS A 16 3.47 13.08 -31.05
CA LYS A 16 4.80 12.86 -31.63
C LYS A 16 5.84 12.52 -30.56
N ASP A 17 5.71 13.15 -29.39
CA ASP A 17 6.64 12.98 -28.28
C ASP A 17 6.51 11.61 -27.58
N ASP A 18 5.38 10.92 -27.76
CA ASP A 18 5.13 9.59 -27.19
C ASP A 18 5.58 8.45 -28.12
N VAL A 19 6.03 8.73 -29.34
CA VAL A 19 6.39 7.70 -30.33
C VAL A 19 7.50 6.78 -29.79
N SER A 20 8.50 7.34 -29.11
CA SER A 20 9.61 6.55 -28.54
C SER A 20 9.13 5.59 -27.45
N LEU A 21 8.16 6.00 -26.62
CA LEU A 21 7.57 5.16 -25.58
C LEU A 21 6.87 3.94 -26.19
N PHE A 22 6.15 4.13 -27.30
CA PHE A 22 5.48 3.03 -28.01
C PHE A 22 6.46 2.06 -28.66
N THR A 23 7.58 2.57 -29.20
CA THR A 23 8.64 1.73 -29.74
C THR A 23 9.25 0.85 -28.65
N GLU A 24 9.66 1.44 -27.52
CA GLU A 24 10.26 0.71 -26.39
C GLU A 24 9.28 -0.33 -25.82
N ALA A 25 8.03 0.06 -25.58
CA ALA A 25 7.02 -0.85 -25.06
C ALA A 25 6.73 -2.02 -26.04
N SER A 26 6.76 -1.76 -27.35
CA SER A 26 6.62 -2.80 -28.36
C SER A 26 7.76 -3.80 -28.35
N GLU A 27 9.00 -3.35 -28.17
CA GLU A 27 10.17 -4.22 -28.08
C GLU A 27 10.08 -5.13 -26.85
N ILE A 28 9.67 -4.58 -25.70
CA ILE A 28 9.48 -5.32 -24.45
C ILE A 28 8.38 -6.37 -24.58
N ALA A 29 7.21 -5.98 -25.12
CA ALA A 29 6.02 -6.84 -25.16
C ALA A 29 5.96 -7.76 -26.40
N GLY A 30 6.92 -7.65 -27.34
CA GLY A 30 6.88 -8.39 -28.61
C GLY A 30 5.84 -7.87 -29.61
N GLY A 31 5.41 -6.61 -29.45
CA GLY A 31 4.51 -5.92 -30.36
C GLY A 31 3.66 -4.84 -29.69
N VAL A 32 3.38 -3.74 -30.41
CA VAL A 32 2.58 -2.60 -29.93
C VAL A 32 1.21 -3.06 -29.40
N SER A 33 0.53 -3.97 -30.09
CA SER A 33 -0.78 -4.45 -29.67
C SER A 33 -0.75 -5.18 -28.32
N ALA A 34 0.32 -5.91 -28.03
CA ALA A 34 0.48 -6.62 -26.76
C ALA A 34 0.73 -5.61 -25.62
N ALA A 35 1.65 -4.66 -25.84
CA ALA A 35 1.95 -3.58 -24.89
C ALA A 35 0.69 -2.75 -24.56
N VAL A 36 -0.06 -2.33 -25.57
CA VAL A 36 -1.29 -1.53 -25.38
C VAL A 36 -2.36 -2.33 -24.64
N ALA A 37 -2.53 -3.62 -24.98
CA ALA A 37 -3.50 -4.46 -24.28
C ALA A 37 -3.14 -4.69 -22.81
N GLU A 38 -1.85 -4.84 -22.49
CA GLU A 38 -1.35 -4.93 -21.12
C GLU A 38 -1.60 -3.61 -20.36
N ALA A 39 -1.15 -2.49 -20.91
CA ALA A 39 -1.32 -1.17 -20.32
C ALA A 39 -2.80 -0.80 -20.09
N LEU A 40 -3.69 -1.10 -21.05
CA LEU A 40 -5.13 -0.85 -20.90
C LEU A 40 -5.77 -1.74 -19.84
N ARG A 41 -5.40 -3.03 -19.76
CA ARG A 41 -5.91 -3.90 -18.70
C ARG A 41 -5.49 -3.37 -17.33
N ASP A 42 -4.25 -2.92 -17.20
CA ASP A 42 -3.77 -2.38 -15.93
C ASP A 42 -4.37 -1.02 -15.61
N TYR A 43 -4.55 -0.15 -16.61
CA TYR A 43 -5.29 1.11 -16.46
C TYR A 43 -6.73 0.87 -15.98
N VAL A 44 -7.45 -0.08 -16.59
CA VAL A 44 -8.82 -0.43 -16.22
C VAL A 44 -8.86 -1.05 -14.82
N LYS A 45 -7.98 -2.00 -14.50
CA LYS A 45 -7.89 -2.56 -13.13
C LYS A 45 -7.61 -1.47 -12.10
N LYS A 46 -6.71 -0.53 -12.41
CA LYS A 46 -6.37 0.60 -11.54
C LYS A 46 -7.59 1.50 -11.33
N HIS A 47 -8.31 1.87 -12.40
CA HIS A 47 -9.49 2.74 -12.31
C HIS A 47 -10.71 2.08 -11.66
N GLN A 48 -10.99 0.82 -11.98
CA GLN A 48 -12.10 0.07 -11.36
C GLN A 48 -11.89 -0.08 -9.85
N ARG A 49 -10.64 -0.14 -9.39
CA ARG A 49 -10.29 -0.23 -7.97
C ARG A 49 -10.18 1.13 -7.28
N ALA A 50 -9.77 2.17 -8.01
CA ALA A 50 -9.83 3.55 -7.53
C ALA A 50 -11.28 3.99 -7.23
N GLY A 51 -12.26 3.54 -8.04
CA GLY A 51 -13.68 3.73 -7.75
C GLY A 51 -14.19 3.04 -6.46
N ALA A 52 -13.40 2.12 -5.88
CA ALA A 52 -13.66 1.46 -4.60
C ALA A 52 -12.78 2.01 -3.45
N GLY A 53 -12.05 3.11 -3.68
CA GLY A 53 -11.17 3.74 -2.69
C GLY A 53 -9.83 3.02 -2.47
N TYR A 54 -9.44 2.11 -3.37
CA TYR A 54 -8.14 1.43 -3.30
C TYR A 54 -7.05 2.25 -4.00
N GLU A 55 -5.93 2.45 -3.31
CA GLU A 55 -4.71 3.12 -3.78
C GLU A 55 -3.52 2.15 -3.81
N GLU A 56 -2.45 2.55 -4.49
CA GLU A 56 -1.18 1.84 -4.44
C GLU A 56 -0.45 2.21 -3.15
N ILE A 57 -0.20 1.23 -2.29
CA ILE A 57 0.44 1.39 -1.00
C ILE A 57 1.85 0.80 -1.09
N GLU A 58 2.86 1.65 -0.95
CA GLU A 58 4.26 1.25 -0.79
C GLU A 58 4.66 1.34 0.69
N LEU A 59 5.12 0.22 1.26
CA LEU A 59 5.63 0.16 2.63
C LEU A 59 7.08 -0.31 2.63
N THR A 60 7.97 0.51 3.19
CA THR A 60 9.27 0.04 3.67
C THR A 60 9.07 -0.73 4.97
N LEU A 61 9.47 -2.00 4.97
CA LEU A 61 9.42 -2.92 6.11
C LEU A 61 10.84 -3.26 6.53
N ARG A 62 10.98 -3.73 7.76
CA ARG A 62 12.19 -4.37 8.27
C ARG A 62 11.79 -5.63 9.01
N THR A 63 12.36 -6.75 8.63
CA THR A 63 12.17 -8.05 9.28
C THR A 63 13.53 -8.69 9.48
N ASP A 64 13.84 -9.11 10.70
CA ASP A 64 15.11 -9.68 11.11
C ASP A 64 16.31 -8.79 10.73
N GLY A 65 16.14 -7.46 10.88
CA GLY A 65 17.16 -6.48 10.53
C GLY A 65 17.32 -6.18 9.04
N VAL A 66 16.58 -6.86 8.15
CA VAL A 66 16.67 -6.68 6.69
C VAL A 66 15.57 -5.76 6.20
N ASP A 67 15.96 -4.62 5.64
CA ASP A 67 15.04 -3.68 5.00
C ASP A 67 14.58 -4.23 3.63
N HIS A 68 13.27 -4.20 3.40
CA HIS A 68 12.68 -4.54 2.11
C HIS A 68 11.43 -3.69 1.88
N ARG A 69 10.98 -3.64 0.62
CA ARG A 69 9.80 -2.88 0.23
C ARG A 69 8.71 -3.83 -0.26
N VAL A 70 7.49 -3.53 0.11
CA VAL A 70 6.30 -4.20 -0.41
C VAL A 70 5.39 -3.16 -1.01
N THR A 71 4.85 -3.48 -2.19
CA THR A 71 3.88 -2.64 -2.89
C THR A 71 2.64 -3.48 -3.15
N PHE A 72 1.47 -2.95 -2.80
CA PHE A 72 0.19 -3.60 -3.04
C PHE A 72 -0.92 -2.59 -3.22
N MET A 73 -2.00 -3.00 -3.88
CA MET A 73 -3.21 -2.19 -3.96
C MET A 73 -4.10 -2.44 -2.74
N GLY A 74 -4.50 -1.40 -2.04
CA GLY A 74 -5.33 -1.51 -0.84
C GLY A 74 -5.86 -0.17 -0.35
N ARG A 75 -6.65 -0.20 0.73
CA ARG A 75 -7.18 0.99 1.40
C ARG A 75 -6.83 0.91 2.87
N ARG A 76 -6.38 2.02 3.46
CA ARG A 76 -6.13 2.08 4.90
C ARG A 76 -7.48 2.13 5.63
N LEU A 77 -7.70 1.16 6.53
CA LEU A 77 -8.93 1.10 7.34
C LEU A 77 -8.76 1.85 8.65
N VAL A 78 -7.77 1.44 9.43
CA VAL A 78 -7.54 1.99 10.77
C VAL A 78 -6.06 2.13 11.07
N ARG A 79 -5.75 3.10 11.92
CA ARG A 79 -4.44 3.26 12.55
C ARG A 79 -4.67 3.32 14.05
N VAL A 80 -4.11 2.36 14.77
CA VAL A 80 -4.26 2.22 16.21
C VAL A 80 -2.90 2.42 16.86
N SER A 81 -2.89 3.17 17.96
CA SER A 81 -1.71 3.37 18.78
C SER A 81 -1.98 2.85 20.19
N GLN A 82 -1.09 2.00 20.68
CA GLN A 82 -1.19 1.35 21.98
C GLN A 82 0.13 1.49 22.74
N PRO A 83 0.10 1.68 24.07
CA PRO A 83 1.31 1.64 24.88
C PRO A 83 2.04 0.29 24.74
N ALA A 84 3.37 0.34 24.64
CA ALA A 84 4.24 -0.83 24.61
C ALA A 84 5.48 -0.58 25.49
N PRO A 85 6.19 -1.63 25.97
CA PRO A 85 7.35 -1.46 26.85
C PRO A 85 8.44 -0.53 26.28
N GLU A 86 8.71 -0.62 24.98
CA GLU A 86 9.76 0.16 24.30
C GLU A 86 9.25 1.51 23.74
N GLY A 87 7.97 1.83 23.91
CA GLY A 87 7.37 3.07 23.42
C GLY A 87 5.89 2.93 23.07
N THR A 88 5.52 3.26 21.84
CA THR A 88 4.14 3.18 21.36
C THR A 88 4.08 2.23 20.17
N ARG A 89 3.36 1.12 20.32
CA ARG A 89 3.04 0.23 19.21
C ARG A 89 2.02 0.93 18.31
N ILE A 90 2.29 0.94 17.02
CA ILE A 90 1.42 1.49 15.99
C ILE A 90 1.09 0.38 15.01
N ASP A 91 -0.17 -0.01 14.99
CA ASP A 91 -0.73 -0.97 14.06
C ASP A 91 -1.55 -0.21 13.01
N THR A 92 -1.16 -0.36 11.75
CA THR A 92 -1.91 0.21 10.61
C THR A 92 -2.49 -0.94 9.80
N VAL A 93 -3.81 -0.98 9.70
CA VAL A 93 -4.53 -2.04 8.99
C VAL A 93 -4.98 -1.54 7.64
N TYR A 94 -4.74 -2.35 6.61
CA TYR A 94 -5.17 -2.11 5.24
C TYR A 94 -6.06 -3.25 4.77
N GLN A 95 -7.13 -2.93 4.04
CA GLN A 95 -7.82 -3.92 3.22
C GLN A 95 -7.14 -3.99 1.86
N THR A 96 -6.70 -5.18 1.47
CA THR A 96 -6.07 -5.39 0.17
C THR A 96 -7.12 -5.53 -0.93
N ALA A 97 -6.70 -5.39 -2.20
CA ALA A 97 -7.58 -5.63 -3.35
C ALA A 97 -8.12 -7.07 -3.45
N LYS A 98 -7.60 -8.01 -2.65
CA LYS A 98 -8.12 -9.38 -2.52
C LYS A 98 -9.09 -9.53 -1.32
N ASN A 99 -9.52 -8.44 -0.71
CA ASN A 99 -10.33 -8.40 0.52
C ASN A 99 -9.67 -9.05 1.74
N GLN A 100 -8.34 -9.19 1.74
CA GLN A 100 -7.57 -9.64 2.90
C GLN A 100 -7.19 -8.44 3.77
N LEU A 101 -6.75 -8.68 5.01
CA LEU A 101 -6.34 -7.65 5.96
C LEU A 101 -4.82 -7.68 6.13
N ALA A 102 -4.13 -6.64 5.67
CA ALA A 102 -2.70 -6.46 5.91
C ALA A 102 -2.49 -5.56 7.13
N VAL A 103 -1.87 -6.09 8.19
CA VAL A 103 -1.56 -5.35 9.42
C VAL A 103 -0.07 -5.06 9.41
N ALA A 104 0.29 -3.78 9.31
CA ALA A 104 1.66 -3.30 9.44
C ALA A 104 1.89 -2.79 10.86
N THR A 105 2.83 -3.39 11.56
CA THR A 105 3.15 -3.08 12.96
C THR A 105 4.54 -2.45 13.05
N LYS A 106 4.65 -1.38 13.83
CA LYS A 106 5.94 -0.81 14.24
C LYS A 106 5.87 -0.31 15.68
N ILE A 107 7.00 -0.26 16.36
CA ILE A 107 7.09 0.41 17.66
C ILE A 107 7.78 1.75 17.46
N GLN A 108 7.04 2.84 17.72
CA GLN A 108 7.65 4.15 17.84
C GLN A 108 8.35 4.22 19.20
N ARG A 109 9.67 4.44 19.19
CA ARG A 109 10.49 4.43 20.39
C ARG A 109 10.07 5.56 21.34
N LYS A 110 10.10 5.30 22.65
CA LYS A 110 10.08 6.37 23.65
C LYS A 110 11.38 7.17 23.56
N LEU A 111 11.27 8.48 23.37
CA LEU A 111 12.47 9.33 23.26
C LEU A 111 13.36 9.18 24.50
N PRO A 112 14.69 9.10 24.32
CA PRO A 112 15.63 9.08 25.42
C PRO A 112 15.57 10.39 26.21
N ASP A 113 15.98 10.36 27.48
CA ASP A 113 15.80 11.49 28.41
C ASP A 113 16.44 12.80 27.91
N TRP A 114 17.58 12.72 27.22
CA TRP A 114 18.24 13.90 26.66
C TRP A 114 17.44 14.55 25.52
N ALA A 115 16.60 13.78 24.82
CA ALA A 115 15.75 14.23 23.71
C ALA A 115 14.34 14.61 24.19
N ALA A 116 13.90 14.08 25.33
CA ALA A 116 12.58 14.36 25.87
C ALA A 116 12.45 15.86 26.25
N GLY A 117 11.54 16.57 25.58
CA GLY A 117 11.25 17.99 25.89
C GLY A 117 12.22 19.00 25.27
N GLN A 118 13.12 18.58 24.37
CA GLN A 118 13.93 19.52 23.60
C GLN A 118 13.17 20.13 22.44
N GLU A 119 13.38 21.44 22.22
CA GLU A 119 12.76 22.17 21.11
C GLU A 119 13.47 21.93 19.76
N ASN A 120 14.78 21.62 19.77
CA ASN A 120 15.61 21.52 18.55
C ASN A 120 16.23 20.13 18.34
N LEU A 121 15.39 19.08 18.31
CA LEU A 121 15.84 17.70 18.07
C LEU A 121 16.65 17.54 16.79
N TRP A 122 16.32 18.28 15.73
CA TRP A 122 16.99 18.20 14.42
C TRP A 122 18.46 18.64 14.42
N SER A 123 18.94 19.28 15.49
CA SER A 123 20.36 19.64 15.65
C SER A 123 21.25 18.42 15.95
N HIS A 124 20.65 17.29 16.32
CA HIS A 124 21.34 16.04 16.63
C HIS A 124 21.28 15.10 15.43
N PRO A 125 22.41 14.80 14.74
CA PRO A 125 22.41 13.96 13.54
C PRO A 125 21.84 12.56 13.75
N GLU A 126 21.92 12.02 14.97
CA GLU A 126 21.32 10.73 15.32
C GLU A 126 19.80 10.73 15.15
N THR A 127 19.13 11.89 15.27
CA THR A 127 17.67 12.01 15.03
C THR A 127 17.30 11.94 13.55
N TRP A 128 18.27 11.97 12.64
CA TRP A 128 18.00 11.82 11.22
C TRP A 128 17.90 10.34 10.82
N ASP A 129 18.41 9.45 11.68
CA ASP A 129 18.31 8.02 11.48
C ASP A 129 16.90 7.53 11.85
N ARG A 130 16.34 6.64 11.03
CA ARG A 130 15.05 6.00 11.29
C ARG A 130 15.07 5.21 12.59
N ASP A 131 16.20 4.60 12.92
CA ASP A 131 16.40 3.72 14.07
C ASP A 131 16.46 4.48 15.39
N PHE A 132 16.56 5.82 15.32
CA PHE A 132 16.32 6.69 16.46
C PHE A 132 14.83 6.72 16.84
N TRP A 133 13.94 6.80 15.84
CA TRP A 133 12.49 6.96 16.03
C TRP A 133 11.72 5.65 16.15
N VAL A 134 12.24 4.57 15.60
CA VAL A 134 11.60 3.25 15.57
C VAL A 134 12.41 2.28 16.41
N ALA A 135 11.74 1.60 17.34
CA ALA A 135 12.31 0.50 18.08
C ALA A 135 12.06 -0.81 17.32
N GLY A 136 13.13 -1.51 16.98
CA GLY A 136 13.09 -2.80 16.31
C GLY A 136 12.52 -2.74 14.90
N ASP A 137 11.79 -3.80 14.55
CA ASP A 137 11.35 -4.09 13.21
C ASP A 137 9.99 -3.45 12.88
N LYS A 138 9.79 -3.19 11.58
CA LYS A 138 8.49 -2.83 11.02
C LYS A 138 8.02 -3.98 10.16
N THR A 139 7.17 -4.83 10.74
CA THR A 139 6.70 -6.05 10.09
C THR A 139 5.31 -5.86 9.50
N MET A 140 4.92 -6.79 8.63
CA MET A 140 3.57 -6.86 8.09
C MET A 140 3.09 -8.30 8.09
N VAL A 141 1.88 -8.53 8.59
CA VAL A 141 1.21 -9.83 8.57
C VAL A 141 -0.10 -9.68 7.80
N VAL A 142 -0.39 -10.64 6.92
CA VAL A 142 -1.64 -10.65 6.14
C VAL A 142 -2.57 -11.73 6.69
N TYR A 143 -3.74 -11.30 7.13
CA TYR A 143 -4.83 -12.17 7.60
C TYR A 143 -5.86 -12.36 6.49
N PRO A 144 -6.41 -13.58 6.32
CA PRO A 144 -7.45 -13.84 5.33
C PRO A 144 -8.72 -13.00 5.55
N ASP A 145 -9.14 -12.83 6.79
CA ASP A 145 -10.40 -12.19 7.19
C ASP A 145 -10.33 -11.64 8.64
N ILE A 146 -11.44 -11.05 9.09
CA ILE A 146 -11.58 -10.46 10.44
C ILE A 146 -11.51 -11.53 11.53
N GLU A 147 -12.00 -12.75 11.29
CA GLU A 147 -12.00 -13.82 12.30
C GLU A 147 -10.58 -14.23 12.67
N HIS A 148 -9.71 -14.42 11.66
CA HIS A 148 -8.29 -14.73 11.89
C HIS A 148 -7.55 -13.58 12.56
N LEU A 149 -7.91 -12.33 12.26
CA LEU A 149 -7.38 -11.18 12.98
C LEU A 149 -7.84 -11.17 14.44
N GLY A 150 -9.12 -11.47 14.69
CA GLY A 150 -9.71 -11.49 16.03
C GLY A 150 -9.14 -12.57 16.95
N GLN A 151 -8.65 -13.69 16.40
CA GLN A 151 -7.92 -14.71 17.16
C GLN A 151 -6.61 -14.18 17.76
N VAL A 152 -5.99 -13.18 17.12
CA VAL A 152 -4.72 -12.59 17.56
C VAL A 152 -4.95 -11.30 18.36
N ASP A 153 -5.84 -10.44 17.87
CA ASP A 153 -6.16 -9.15 18.48
C ASP A 153 -7.65 -8.80 18.25
N GLY A 154 -8.50 -9.19 19.21
CA GLY A 154 -9.93 -8.91 19.17
C GLY A 154 -10.26 -7.42 19.18
N ALA A 155 -9.50 -6.60 19.90
CA ALA A 155 -9.75 -5.15 19.96
C ALA A 155 -9.43 -4.47 18.62
N LEU A 156 -8.39 -4.93 17.92
CA LEU A 156 -8.09 -4.45 16.58
C LEU A 156 -9.13 -4.93 15.57
N ALA A 157 -9.61 -6.17 15.69
CA ALA A 157 -10.67 -6.72 14.84
C ALA A 157 -11.98 -5.93 14.94
N GLU A 158 -12.45 -5.58 16.14
CA GLU A 158 -13.64 -4.75 16.35
C GLU A 158 -13.52 -3.37 15.67
N ARG A 159 -12.34 -2.75 15.76
CA ARG A 159 -12.07 -1.45 15.10
C ARG A 159 -12.08 -1.60 13.58
N VAL A 160 -11.52 -2.69 13.07
CA VAL A 160 -11.51 -3.00 11.63
C VAL A 160 -12.93 -3.24 11.12
N GLU A 161 -13.74 -3.99 11.85
CA GLU A 161 -15.15 -4.24 11.53
C GLU A 161 -15.94 -2.91 11.45
N SER A 162 -15.77 -2.05 12.44
CA SER A 162 -16.37 -0.71 12.46
C SER A 162 -15.94 0.13 11.25
N ALA A 163 -14.67 0.08 10.86
CA ALA A 163 -14.16 0.82 9.70
C ALA A 163 -14.62 0.25 8.35
N LEU A 164 -14.82 -1.06 8.26
CA LEU A 164 -15.33 -1.72 7.05
C LEU A 164 -16.80 -1.35 6.78
N ALA A 165 -17.59 -1.07 7.83
CA ALA A 165 -18.96 -0.61 7.71
C ALA A 165 -19.09 0.82 7.14
N ILE A 166 -18.03 1.62 7.21
CA ILE A 166 -17.99 2.97 6.65
C ILE A 166 -17.68 2.88 5.14
N PRO A 167 -18.49 3.52 4.27
CA PRO A 167 -18.24 3.51 2.84
C PRO A 167 -16.88 4.14 2.53
N PRO A 168 -16.11 3.60 1.56
CA PRO A 168 -14.80 4.14 1.20
C PRO A 168 -14.85 5.57 0.66
N PHE A 169 -15.99 5.98 0.13
CA PHE A 169 -16.19 7.30 -0.43
C PHE A 169 -17.59 7.79 -0.10
N GLU A 170 -17.68 9.04 0.34
CA GLU A 170 -18.93 9.74 0.57
C GLU A 170 -18.81 11.09 -0.15
N VAL A 171 -19.64 11.33 -1.17
CA VAL A 171 -19.73 12.64 -1.80
C VAL A 171 -20.60 13.50 -0.92
N LEU A 172 -19.98 14.42 -0.20
CA LEU A 172 -20.69 15.43 0.56
C LEU A 172 -20.93 16.64 -0.34
N ASP A 173 -22.18 17.07 -0.44
CA ASP A 173 -22.58 18.32 -1.11
C ASP A 173 -22.58 19.45 -0.07
N ILE A 174 -21.38 19.88 0.33
CA ILE A 174 -21.12 20.91 1.35
C ILE A 174 -20.15 21.98 0.85
#